data_AF-A0A534SLJ2-F1
#
_entry.id   AF-A0A534SLJ2-F1
#
_cell.length_a   1.000
_cell.length_b   1.000
_cell.length_c   1.000
_cell.angle_alpha   90.00
_cell.angle_beta   90.00
_cell.angle_gamma   90.00
#
_symmetry.space_group_name_H-M   'P 1'
#
loop_
_entity.id
_entity.type
_entity.pdbx_description
1 polymer ?
#
loop_
_entity_poly.entity_id
_entity_poly.type
_entity_poly.pdbx_seq_one_letter_code
_entity_poly.pdbx_strand_id
1 'polypeptide(L)'
;MAQTPARLPFQWSAIDPAIRREIVYHHAADGVPLAGILYLPPGVEADTVILAMHPRGDFTRHYLAPKLAAAGYAFLGTTTRYLNNDADALHERLLLDVAGTIAFLRGRGFSTVVLLGNSGGGSLFAFYLEQAAKPRAERLARAPSGDRVPLGDVDLPAADGLILLAAHLGEGQYLLDHLDPSVIDEGDPTAADPRLDMYAPANGYRPMEEGPSRYSADFLAEYRAAQRARCARLDRQALAWCEESAWFRARLGDAGLAPADRGFVARRALQRRYLLIYRTLADPRHLDLSLDPSERRPGSIFSFGRDPVVGNYGEGLARVMSARGWLSTWSGLRSNAALERTLPAVTVPTQVICAMADTDIYPSECRRAFEAAGARDKTYAELRGADHYLNPAGGEGARLPDPRDRVADELIVPWLRQRWRT
;
A
#
# COMPACT_ATOMS: atom_id res chain seq x y z
N MET A 1 19.13 -31.88 -8.14
CA MET A 1 17.89 -31.46 -7.45
C MET A 1 17.29 -30.33 -8.26
N ALA A 2 16.05 -30.46 -8.74
CA ALA A 2 15.37 -29.33 -9.37
C ALA A 2 15.23 -28.23 -8.31
N GLN A 3 15.80 -27.05 -8.57
CA GLN A 3 15.58 -25.90 -7.70
C GLN A 3 14.08 -25.61 -7.71
N THR A 4 13.45 -25.68 -6.54
CA THR A 4 12.10 -25.14 -6.36
C THR A 4 12.15 -23.67 -6.79
N PRO A 5 11.41 -23.26 -7.84
CA PRO A 5 11.46 -21.89 -8.31
C PRO A 5 11.08 -20.95 -7.16
N ALA A 6 11.82 -19.84 -7.03
CA ALA A 6 11.54 -18.84 -6.01
C ALA A 6 10.08 -18.36 -6.15
N ARG A 7 9.28 -18.53 -5.09
CA ARG A 7 7.91 -18.03 -5.04
C ARG A 7 7.99 -16.53 -4.76
N LEU A 8 7.81 -15.71 -5.80
CA LEU A 8 7.66 -14.28 -5.58
C LEU A 8 6.42 -14.01 -4.72
N PRO A 9 6.43 -12.98 -3.87
CA PRO A 9 5.48 -12.87 -2.75
C PRO A 9 4.00 -12.88 -3.21
N PHE A 10 3.72 -12.25 -4.34
CA PHE A 10 2.36 -12.09 -4.86
C PHE A 10 1.94 -13.15 -5.88
N GLN A 11 2.81 -14.10 -6.25
CA GLN A 11 2.57 -14.98 -7.40
C GLN A 11 1.97 -16.33 -7.01
N TRP A 12 1.01 -16.80 -7.81
CA TRP A 12 0.64 -18.21 -7.84
C TRP A 12 1.71 -19.04 -8.58
N SER A 13 1.85 -20.31 -8.18
CA SER A 13 2.80 -21.28 -8.74
C SER A 13 2.15 -22.28 -9.70
N ALA A 14 0.86 -22.57 -9.52
CA ALA A 14 0.06 -23.41 -10.41
C ALA A 14 -1.30 -22.77 -10.67
N ILE A 15 -1.88 -23.07 -11.83
CA ILE A 15 -3.22 -22.67 -12.23
C ILE A 15 -3.85 -23.80 -13.05
N ASP A 16 -5.16 -24.02 -12.89
CA ASP A 16 -5.90 -24.94 -13.74
C ASP A 16 -5.78 -24.48 -15.22
N PRO A 17 -5.31 -25.34 -16.14
CA PRO A 17 -5.20 -24.99 -17.55
C PRO A 17 -6.53 -24.60 -18.21
N ALA A 18 -7.67 -24.98 -17.63
CA ALA A 18 -8.99 -24.57 -18.11
C ALA A 18 -9.31 -23.09 -17.80
N ILE A 19 -8.61 -22.45 -16.85
CA ILE A 19 -8.75 -21.02 -16.58
C ILE A 19 -8.13 -20.23 -17.74
N ARG A 20 -8.99 -19.52 -18.49
CA ARG A 20 -8.55 -18.67 -19.59
C ARG A 20 -7.81 -17.45 -19.04
N ARG A 21 -6.73 -17.07 -19.71
CA ARG A 21 -5.89 -15.92 -19.36
C ARG A 21 -5.79 -15.02 -20.57
N GLU A 22 -6.26 -13.79 -20.43
CA GLU A 22 -6.18 -12.78 -21.47
C GLU A 22 -5.22 -11.69 -21.01
N ILE A 23 -4.17 -11.43 -21.79
CA ILE A 23 -3.40 -10.20 -21.64
C ILE A 23 -4.29 -9.08 -22.15
N VAL A 24 -4.61 -8.13 -21.28
CA VAL A 24 -5.46 -6.99 -21.62
C VAL A 24 -4.64 -5.71 -21.64
N TYR A 25 -4.92 -4.88 -22.63
CA TYR A 25 -4.40 -3.52 -22.74
C TYR A 25 -5.59 -2.58 -22.67
N HIS A 26 -5.52 -1.65 -21.73
CA HIS A 26 -6.55 -0.64 -21.51
C HIS A 26 -5.88 0.66 -21.10
N HIS A 27 -6.67 1.67 -20.75
CA HIS A 27 -6.17 2.97 -20.37
C HIS A 27 -6.73 3.38 -19.02
N ALA A 28 -5.93 4.15 -18.28
CA ALA A 28 -6.43 5.00 -17.21
C ALA A 28 -7.44 6.02 -17.75
N ALA A 29 -8.19 6.66 -16.86
CA ALA A 29 -9.22 7.64 -17.24
C ALA A 29 -8.66 8.88 -17.98
N ASP A 30 -7.36 9.17 -17.85
CA ASP A 30 -6.64 10.22 -18.56
C ASP A 30 -5.87 9.71 -19.80
N GLY A 31 -6.10 8.48 -20.24
CA GLY A 31 -5.51 7.91 -21.44
C GLY A 31 -4.11 7.31 -21.26
N VAL A 32 -3.56 7.24 -20.04
CA VAL A 32 -2.30 6.54 -19.79
C VAL A 32 -2.48 5.04 -20.04
N PRO A 33 -1.63 4.37 -20.85
CA PRO A 33 -1.77 2.95 -21.13
C PRO A 33 -1.45 2.12 -19.89
N LEU A 34 -2.26 1.08 -19.67
CA LEU A 34 -2.13 0.10 -18.61
C LEU A 34 -2.17 -1.32 -19.21
N ALA A 35 -1.67 -2.28 -18.45
CA ALA A 35 -1.72 -3.69 -18.81
C ALA A 35 -2.16 -4.55 -17.63
N GLY A 36 -2.79 -5.67 -17.95
CA GLY A 36 -3.27 -6.62 -16.95
C GLY A 36 -3.36 -8.04 -17.50
N ILE A 37 -3.63 -8.98 -16.60
CA ILE A 37 -4.07 -10.33 -16.95
C ILE A 37 -5.47 -10.53 -16.39
N LEU A 38 -6.42 -10.72 -17.30
CA LEU A 38 -7.80 -11.11 -16.97
C LEU A 38 -7.88 -12.63 -16.96
N TYR A 39 -8.25 -13.18 -15.81
CA TYR A 39 -8.51 -14.59 -15.58
C TYR A 39 -10.02 -14.81 -15.64
N LEU A 40 -10.46 -15.71 -16.51
CA LEU A 40 -11.86 -16.04 -16.70
C LEU A 40 -12.11 -17.48 -16.26
N PRO A 41 -13.21 -17.74 -15.52
CA PRO A 41 -13.57 -19.09 -15.10
C PRO A 41 -13.79 -20.02 -16.30
N PRO A 42 -13.54 -21.33 -16.13
CA PRO A 42 -13.79 -22.31 -17.18
C PRO A 42 -15.30 -22.54 -17.38
N GLY A 43 -15.76 -22.50 -18.63
CA GLY A 43 -17.12 -22.96 -19.00
C GLY A 43 -18.28 -22.07 -18.56
N VAL A 44 -18.04 -20.92 -17.94
CA VAL A 44 -19.05 -19.93 -17.56
C VAL A 44 -18.58 -18.52 -17.93
N GLU A 45 -19.52 -17.67 -18.33
CA GLU A 45 -19.30 -16.23 -18.46
C GLU A 45 -19.62 -15.60 -17.10
N ALA A 46 -18.62 -14.96 -16.49
CA ALA A 46 -18.77 -14.40 -15.15
C ALA A 46 -19.45 -13.03 -15.19
N ASP A 47 -20.41 -12.81 -14.30
CA ASP A 47 -21.04 -11.49 -14.09
C ASP A 47 -20.17 -10.60 -13.18
N THR A 48 -19.43 -11.24 -12.27
CA THR A 48 -18.65 -10.59 -11.22
C THR A 48 -17.15 -10.74 -11.48
N VAL A 49 -16.43 -9.62 -11.43
CA VAL A 49 -14.96 -9.57 -11.52
C VAL A 49 -14.33 -8.99 -10.25
N ILE A 50 -13.26 -9.63 -9.78
CA ILE A 50 -12.43 -9.13 -8.69
C ILE A 50 -11.24 -8.38 -9.31
N LEU A 51 -11.09 -7.10 -8.97
CA LEU A 51 -9.99 -6.25 -9.40
C LEU A 51 -8.92 -6.15 -8.31
N ALA A 52 -7.70 -6.57 -8.62
CA ALA A 52 -6.53 -6.39 -7.76
C ALA A 52 -5.51 -5.47 -8.43
N MET A 53 -5.11 -4.42 -7.71
CA MET A 53 -4.12 -3.43 -8.13
C MET A 53 -3.32 -3.00 -6.89
N HIS A 54 -2.01 -2.81 -7.06
CA HIS A 54 -1.14 -2.34 -5.99
C HIS A 54 -0.38 -1.10 -6.48
N PRO A 55 -0.25 -0.02 -5.67
CA PRO A 55 0.42 1.21 -6.06
C PRO A 55 1.78 1.02 -6.74
N ARG A 56 2.55 0.03 -6.26
CA ARG A 56 3.93 -0.26 -6.67
C ARG A 56 4.21 -1.71 -7.08
N GLY A 57 3.22 -2.59 -6.96
CA GLY A 57 3.41 -4.03 -7.08
C GLY A 57 2.80 -4.54 -8.38
N ASP A 58 3.45 -5.50 -9.02
CA ASP A 58 2.85 -6.22 -10.13
C ASP A 58 1.86 -7.26 -9.60
N PHE A 59 0.56 -6.96 -9.74
CA PHE A 59 -0.53 -7.84 -9.32
C PHE A 59 -1.11 -8.66 -10.49
N THR A 60 -0.51 -8.63 -11.68
CA THR A 60 -0.98 -9.42 -12.83
C THR A 60 -1.03 -10.91 -12.55
N ARG A 61 -0.18 -11.43 -11.66
CA ARG A 61 -0.14 -12.84 -11.25
C ARG A 61 -0.57 -13.07 -9.80
N HIS A 62 -1.45 -12.22 -9.27
CA HIS A 62 -1.89 -12.29 -7.87
C HIS A 62 -2.31 -13.70 -7.42
N TYR A 63 -1.88 -14.13 -6.23
CA TYR A 63 -2.00 -15.51 -5.77
C TYR A 63 -3.44 -16.03 -5.60
N LEU A 64 -4.44 -15.13 -5.49
CA LEU A 64 -5.85 -15.51 -5.44
C LEU A 64 -6.50 -15.71 -6.81
N ALA A 65 -5.86 -15.28 -7.90
CA ALA A 65 -6.46 -15.37 -9.23
C ALA A 65 -6.90 -16.81 -9.60
N PRO A 66 -6.08 -17.87 -9.39
CA PRO A 66 -6.48 -19.23 -9.71
C PRO A 66 -7.73 -19.69 -8.94
N LYS A 67 -7.79 -19.42 -7.63
CA LYS A 67 -8.87 -19.92 -6.77
C LYS A 67 -10.17 -19.19 -7.00
N LEU A 68 -10.13 -17.86 -7.16
CA LEU A 68 -11.33 -17.07 -7.44
C LEU A 68 -11.89 -17.39 -8.83
N ALA A 69 -11.02 -17.59 -9.83
CA ALA A 69 -11.42 -18.08 -11.15
C ALA A 69 -12.01 -19.49 -11.11
N ALA A 70 -11.41 -20.43 -10.39
CA ALA A 70 -11.98 -21.77 -10.22
C ALA A 70 -13.34 -21.74 -9.50
N ALA A 71 -13.58 -20.75 -8.63
CA ALA A 71 -14.85 -20.58 -7.92
C ALA A 71 -15.97 -19.93 -8.75
N GLY A 72 -15.70 -19.57 -10.01
CA GLY A 72 -16.68 -19.02 -10.95
C GLY A 72 -16.61 -17.50 -11.13
N TYR A 73 -15.66 -16.80 -10.49
CA TYR A 73 -15.53 -15.35 -10.60
C TYR A 73 -14.43 -14.95 -11.59
N ALA A 74 -14.61 -13.89 -12.37
CA ALA A 74 -13.48 -13.31 -13.10
C ALA A 74 -12.50 -12.63 -12.14
N PHE A 75 -11.22 -12.56 -12.51
CA PHE A 75 -10.20 -11.85 -11.75
C PHE A 75 -9.33 -11.02 -12.70
N LEU A 76 -9.18 -9.73 -12.44
CA LEU A 76 -8.21 -8.87 -13.14
C LEU A 76 -7.10 -8.46 -12.16
N GLY A 77 -5.89 -8.95 -12.43
CA GLY A 77 -4.67 -8.40 -11.87
C GLY A 77 -4.07 -7.38 -12.83
N THR A 78 -3.80 -6.16 -12.38
CA THR A 78 -3.27 -5.10 -13.26
C THR A 78 -2.16 -4.30 -12.59
N THR A 79 -1.30 -3.71 -13.42
CA THR A 79 -0.24 -2.80 -13.00
C THR A 79 -0.76 -1.36 -12.90
N THR A 80 0.05 -0.46 -12.37
CA THR A 80 -0.22 0.97 -12.34
C THR A 80 0.73 1.72 -13.26
N ARG A 81 0.43 2.99 -13.53
CA ARG A 81 1.33 3.90 -14.25
C ARG A 81 2.71 4.07 -13.58
N TYR A 82 2.85 3.68 -12.31
CA TYR A 82 4.04 3.86 -11.49
C TYR A 82 4.79 2.56 -11.18
N LEU A 83 4.44 1.42 -11.79
CA LEU A 83 5.13 0.14 -11.55
C LEU A 83 6.67 0.26 -11.63
N ASN A 84 7.17 1.02 -12.62
CA ASN A 84 8.61 1.17 -12.87
C ASN A 84 9.16 2.52 -12.38
N ASN A 85 8.40 3.31 -11.63
CA ASN A 85 8.82 4.63 -11.15
C ASN A 85 8.07 5.04 -9.87
N ASP A 86 8.21 4.24 -8.82
CA ASP A 86 7.54 4.48 -7.54
C ASP A 86 8.07 5.72 -6.80
N ALA A 87 9.33 6.10 -7.04
CA ALA A 87 10.00 7.28 -6.48
C ALA A 87 9.26 8.61 -6.79
N ASP A 88 8.41 8.63 -7.81
CA ASP A 88 7.65 9.80 -8.24
C ASP A 88 6.13 9.56 -8.25
N ALA A 89 5.69 8.46 -7.62
CA ALA A 89 4.29 8.09 -7.53
C ALA A 89 3.46 9.14 -6.79
N LEU A 90 2.31 9.48 -7.36
CA LEU A 90 1.27 10.25 -6.69
C LEU A 90 0.03 9.35 -6.55
N HIS A 91 -0.38 9.04 -5.32
CA HIS A 91 -1.58 8.24 -5.05
C HIS A 91 -2.83 8.85 -5.68
N GLU A 92 -2.92 10.17 -5.73
CA GLU A 92 -4.03 10.87 -6.36
C GLU A 92 -4.14 10.56 -7.85
N ARG A 93 -3.00 10.36 -8.54
CA ARG A 93 -3.00 9.99 -9.97
C ARG A 93 -3.30 8.51 -10.19
N LEU A 94 -2.96 7.65 -9.22
CA LEU A 94 -3.33 6.23 -9.27
C LEU A 94 -4.85 6.03 -9.30
N LEU A 95 -5.64 6.96 -8.76
CA LEU A 95 -7.10 6.88 -8.82
C LEU A 95 -7.64 6.91 -10.26
N LEU A 96 -6.91 7.55 -11.18
CA LEU A 96 -7.24 7.56 -12.62
C LEU A 96 -7.01 6.17 -13.24
N ASP A 97 -6.02 5.42 -12.75
CA ASP A 97 -5.74 4.05 -13.19
C ASP A 97 -6.88 3.13 -12.74
N VAL A 98 -7.31 3.25 -11.49
CA VAL A 98 -8.46 2.52 -10.95
C VAL A 98 -9.72 2.85 -11.76
N ALA A 99 -10.02 4.13 -11.99
CA ALA A 99 -11.18 4.58 -12.77
C ALA A 99 -11.23 3.98 -14.18
N GLY A 100 -10.12 4.08 -14.92
CA GLY A 100 -10.02 3.56 -16.27
C GLY A 100 -10.11 2.03 -16.32
N THR A 101 -9.57 1.35 -15.30
CA THR A 101 -9.67 -0.11 -15.17
C THR A 101 -11.10 -0.56 -14.88
N ILE A 102 -11.82 0.11 -13.97
CA ILE A 102 -13.23 -0.20 -13.72
C ILE A 102 -14.07 0.07 -14.98
N ALA A 103 -13.85 1.19 -15.67
CA ALA A 103 -14.54 1.50 -16.92
C ALA A 103 -14.29 0.44 -18.01
N PHE A 104 -13.05 -0.03 -18.14
CA PHE A 104 -12.71 -1.13 -19.03
C PHE A 104 -13.46 -2.43 -18.68
N LEU A 105 -13.51 -2.79 -17.40
CA LEU A 105 -14.23 -3.97 -16.93
C LEU A 105 -15.74 -3.86 -17.19
N ARG A 106 -16.35 -2.69 -16.96
CA ARG A 106 -17.76 -2.46 -17.32
C ARG A 106 -17.99 -2.57 -18.82
N GLY A 107 -17.09 -2.02 -19.64
CA GLY A 107 -17.14 -2.13 -21.10
C GLY A 107 -16.98 -3.57 -21.61
N ARG A 108 -16.32 -4.44 -20.83
CA ARG A 108 -16.24 -5.89 -21.06
C ARG A 108 -17.52 -6.64 -20.69
N GLY A 109 -18.50 -6.00 -20.06
CA GLY A 109 -19.78 -6.59 -19.69
C GLY A 109 -19.91 -7.01 -18.23
N PHE A 110 -18.89 -6.81 -17.38
CA PHE A 110 -18.99 -7.18 -15.97
C PHE A 110 -19.98 -6.28 -15.21
N SER A 111 -21.06 -6.87 -14.73
CA SER A 111 -22.14 -6.19 -14.00
C SER A 111 -21.77 -5.93 -12.54
N THR A 112 -20.76 -6.63 -12.00
CA THR A 112 -20.22 -6.40 -10.66
C THR A 112 -18.69 -6.33 -10.68
N VAL A 113 -18.10 -5.30 -10.04
CA VAL A 113 -16.65 -5.14 -9.83
C VAL A 113 -16.36 -5.02 -8.34
N VAL A 114 -15.67 -6.02 -7.78
CA VAL A 114 -15.24 -6.03 -6.37
C VAL A 114 -13.75 -5.71 -6.29
N LEU A 115 -13.37 -4.78 -5.42
CA LEU A 115 -11.98 -4.36 -5.25
C LEU A 115 -11.28 -5.23 -4.20
N LEU A 116 -10.18 -5.87 -4.56
CA LEU A 116 -9.31 -6.61 -3.64
C LEU A 116 -8.08 -5.77 -3.28
N GLY A 117 -8.17 -5.05 -2.18
CA GLY A 117 -7.08 -4.29 -1.60
C GLY A 117 -6.17 -5.16 -0.74
N ASN A 118 -5.18 -5.81 -1.34
CA ASN A 118 -4.12 -6.49 -0.60
C ASN A 118 -2.94 -5.55 -0.33
N SER A 119 -2.46 -5.48 0.92
CA SER A 119 -1.36 -4.59 1.32
C SER A 119 -1.67 -3.13 0.95
N GLY A 120 -0.81 -2.44 0.22
CA GLY A 120 -1.04 -1.06 -0.25
C GLY A 120 -2.17 -0.91 -1.27
N GLY A 121 -2.69 -2.01 -1.82
CA GLY A 121 -3.93 -1.98 -2.60
C GLY A 121 -5.13 -1.53 -1.75
N GLY A 122 -5.11 -1.78 -0.44
CA GLY A 122 -6.17 -1.38 0.48
C GLY A 122 -6.32 0.13 0.59
N SER A 123 -5.23 0.85 0.88
CA SER A 123 -5.22 2.32 0.95
C SER A 123 -5.58 2.96 -0.39
N LEU A 124 -5.10 2.37 -1.49
CA LEU A 124 -5.43 2.80 -2.86
C LEU A 124 -6.94 2.72 -3.12
N PHE A 125 -7.55 1.56 -2.91
CA PHE A 125 -8.97 1.37 -3.24
C PHE A 125 -9.90 2.11 -2.28
N ALA A 126 -9.57 2.20 -0.99
CA ALA A 126 -10.33 3.02 -0.06
C ALA A 126 -10.28 4.51 -0.46
N PHE A 127 -9.11 5.01 -0.88
CA PHE A 127 -8.98 6.39 -1.38
C PHE A 127 -9.76 6.61 -2.68
N TYR A 128 -9.75 5.63 -3.59
CA TYR A 128 -10.58 5.67 -4.79
C TYR A 128 -12.06 5.79 -4.46
N LEU A 129 -12.59 4.92 -3.60
CA LEU A 129 -14.00 4.88 -3.23
C LEU A 129 -14.43 6.18 -2.53
N GLU A 130 -13.59 6.75 -1.67
CA GLU A 130 -13.85 8.03 -1.01
C GLU A 130 -13.97 9.18 -2.02
N GLN A 131 -13.14 9.23 -3.07
CA GLN A 131 -13.25 10.25 -4.12
C GLN A 131 -14.39 9.97 -5.11
N ALA A 132 -14.66 8.70 -5.42
CA ALA A 132 -15.74 8.30 -6.30
C ALA A 132 -17.14 8.61 -5.71
N ALA A 133 -17.27 8.54 -4.39
CA ALA A 133 -18.50 8.87 -3.68
C ALA A 133 -18.84 10.38 -3.67
N LYS A 134 -17.89 11.25 -4.02
CA LYS A 134 -18.08 12.71 -4.01
C LYS A 134 -18.62 13.25 -5.33
N PRO A 135 -19.43 14.33 -5.29
CA PRO A 135 -19.69 15.17 -6.45
C PRO A 135 -18.38 15.63 -7.10
N ARG A 136 -18.37 15.75 -8.42
CA ARG A 136 -17.15 16.08 -9.19
C ARG A 136 -16.45 17.35 -8.70
N ALA A 137 -17.22 18.38 -8.32
CA ALA A 137 -16.70 19.66 -7.83
C ALA A 137 -16.04 19.57 -6.44
N GLU A 138 -16.32 18.52 -5.66
CA GLU A 138 -15.78 18.31 -4.30
C GLU A 138 -14.60 17.33 -4.27
N ARG A 139 -14.29 16.72 -5.41
CA ARG A 139 -13.13 15.83 -5.54
C ARG A 139 -11.84 16.62 -5.43
N LEU A 140 -10.81 15.96 -4.94
CA LEU A 140 -9.49 16.53 -4.76
C LEU A 140 -8.93 17.02 -6.10
N ALA A 141 -8.58 18.31 -6.16
CA ALA A 141 -8.01 18.94 -7.35
C ALA A 141 -6.48 19.02 -7.32
N ARG A 142 -5.86 18.79 -6.15
CA ARG A 142 -4.40 18.91 -5.95
C ARG A 142 -3.86 17.89 -4.97
N ALA A 143 -2.74 17.28 -5.31
CA ALA A 143 -1.96 16.45 -4.40
C ALA A 143 -1.34 17.29 -3.27
N PRO A 144 -0.84 16.68 -2.18
CA PRO A 144 -0.18 17.40 -1.08
C PRO A 144 1.01 18.26 -1.52
N SER A 145 1.64 17.93 -2.64
CA SER A 145 2.70 18.72 -3.28
C SER A 145 2.20 19.99 -4.01
N GLY A 146 0.88 20.17 -4.14
CA GLY A 146 0.24 21.22 -4.93
C GLY A 146 0.08 20.88 -6.42
N ASP A 147 0.63 19.75 -6.89
CA ASP A 147 0.44 19.26 -8.26
C ASP A 147 -1.06 19.10 -8.56
N ARG A 148 -1.53 19.59 -9.72
CA ARG A 148 -2.92 19.40 -10.15
C ARG A 148 -3.20 17.92 -10.43
N VAL A 149 -4.41 17.49 -10.05
CA VAL A 149 -4.94 16.15 -10.31
C VAL A 149 -6.36 16.30 -10.89
N PRO A 150 -6.65 15.72 -12.06
CA PRO A 150 -7.90 15.94 -12.78
C PRO A 150 -9.07 15.07 -12.29
N LEU A 151 -9.21 14.81 -10.98
CA LEU A 151 -10.27 13.92 -10.47
C LEU A 151 -11.70 14.46 -10.68
N GLY A 152 -11.84 15.79 -10.69
CA GLY A 152 -13.09 16.47 -11.04
C GLY A 152 -13.40 16.48 -12.54
N ASP A 153 -12.40 16.18 -13.38
CA ASP A 153 -12.48 16.26 -14.85
C ASP A 153 -12.73 14.89 -15.51
N VAL A 154 -12.62 13.79 -14.76
CA VAL A 154 -12.92 12.44 -15.23
C VAL A 154 -14.09 11.78 -14.48
N ASP A 155 -14.69 10.77 -15.10
CA ASP A 155 -15.60 9.87 -14.39
C ASP A 155 -14.81 8.92 -13.48
N LEU A 156 -15.33 8.69 -12.28
CA LEU A 156 -14.84 7.70 -11.33
C LEU A 156 -15.96 6.69 -11.11
N PRO A 157 -16.11 5.65 -11.96
CA PRO A 157 -17.17 4.67 -11.83
C PRO A 157 -17.11 3.96 -10.47
N ALA A 158 -18.26 3.78 -9.83
CA ALA A 158 -18.32 3.06 -8.56
C ALA A 158 -17.93 1.58 -8.73
N ALA A 159 -17.34 1.02 -7.68
CA ALA A 159 -17.21 -0.41 -7.50
C ALA A 159 -18.28 -0.91 -6.53
N ASP A 160 -18.51 -2.22 -6.48
CA ASP A 160 -19.64 -2.82 -5.76
C ASP A 160 -19.25 -3.38 -4.39
N GLY A 161 -17.96 -3.64 -4.15
CA GLY A 161 -17.47 -4.16 -2.87
C GLY A 161 -15.99 -3.90 -2.66
N LEU A 162 -15.54 -4.04 -1.41
CA LEU A 162 -14.15 -3.89 -1.00
C LEU A 162 -13.73 -5.06 -0.11
N ILE A 163 -12.61 -5.71 -0.45
CA ILE A 163 -11.94 -6.69 0.40
C ILE A 163 -10.58 -6.10 0.79
N LEU A 164 -10.35 -5.89 2.08
CA LEU A 164 -9.06 -5.52 2.64
C LEU A 164 -8.37 -6.80 3.15
N LEU A 165 -7.26 -7.19 2.53
CA LEU A 165 -6.53 -8.42 2.84
C LEU A 165 -5.10 -8.07 3.26
N ALA A 166 -4.74 -8.29 4.53
CA ALA A 166 -3.43 -7.89 5.06
C ALA A 166 -3.05 -6.45 4.63
N ALA A 167 -4.01 -5.53 4.72
CA ALA A 167 -3.86 -4.15 4.27
C ALA A 167 -3.31 -3.28 5.40
N HIS A 168 -2.21 -2.55 5.15
CA HIS A 168 -1.74 -1.51 6.06
C HIS A 168 -2.68 -0.30 6.03
N LEU A 169 -2.57 0.56 7.06
CA LEU A 169 -3.34 1.80 7.21
C LEU A 169 -3.05 2.88 6.13
N GLY A 170 -2.19 2.60 5.16
CA GLY A 170 -1.63 3.56 4.22
C GLY A 170 -0.11 3.58 4.23
N GLU A 171 0.54 3.73 3.07
CA GLU A 171 2.00 3.69 2.95
C GLU A 171 2.66 4.75 3.84
N GLY A 172 2.07 5.94 3.91
CA GLY A 172 2.55 7.01 4.78
C GLY A 172 2.42 6.69 6.27
N GLN A 173 1.30 6.12 6.70
CA GLN A 173 1.12 5.73 8.10
C GLN A 173 2.06 4.59 8.48
N TYR A 174 2.16 3.59 7.61
CA TYR A 174 3.11 2.49 7.77
C TYR A 174 4.53 3.04 7.96
N LEU A 175 5.00 3.89 7.04
CA LEU A 175 6.36 4.39 7.12
C LEU A 175 6.60 5.30 8.32
N LEU A 176 5.62 6.11 8.73
CA LEU A 176 5.74 6.93 9.94
C LEU A 176 6.08 6.08 11.17
N ASP A 177 5.44 4.92 11.32
CA ASP A 177 5.68 4.01 12.43
C ASP A 177 7.02 3.26 12.32
N HIS A 178 7.64 3.29 11.14
CA HIS A 178 8.87 2.57 10.81
C HIS A 178 10.08 3.48 10.58
N LEU A 179 9.91 4.81 10.58
CA LEU A 179 11.02 5.76 10.53
C LEU A 179 11.87 5.61 11.78
N ASP A 180 13.18 5.45 11.63
CA ASP A 180 14.10 5.46 12.76
C ASP A 180 14.28 6.90 13.27
N PRO A 181 13.78 7.25 14.45
CA PRO A 181 13.84 8.61 14.94
C PRO A 181 15.23 8.98 15.48
N SER A 182 16.12 8.00 15.68
CA SER A 182 17.46 8.25 16.20
C SER A 182 18.40 8.87 15.17
N VAL A 183 18.07 8.87 13.87
CA VAL A 183 18.87 9.54 12.84
C VAL A 183 18.95 11.05 13.12
N ILE A 184 20.16 11.53 13.43
CA ILE A 184 20.42 12.95 13.74
C ILE A 184 20.84 13.76 12.51
N ASP A 185 21.46 13.12 11.52
CA ASP A 185 21.86 13.73 10.25
C ASP A 185 21.39 12.86 9.08
N GLU A 186 20.60 13.41 8.16
CA GLU A 186 20.17 12.69 6.96
C GLU A 186 21.31 12.54 5.92
N GLY A 187 22.40 13.31 6.06
CA GLY A 187 23.62 13.19 5.27
C GLY A 187 24.62 12.15 5.79
N ASP A 188 24.53 11.80 7.07
CA ASP A 188 25.27 10.70 7.71
C ASP A 188 24.27 9.78 8.45
N PRO A 189 23.70 8.78 7.76
CA PRO A 189 22.66 7.93 8.35
C PRO A 189 23.16 7.00 9.46
N THR A 190 24.49 6.92 9.68
CA THR A 190 25.08 6.15 10.78
C THR A 190 25.16 6.96 12.07
N ALA A 191 25.03 8.28 11.99
CA ALA A 191 24.93 9.16 13.14
C ALA A 191 23.57 8.96 13.84
N ALA A 192 23.60 8.47 15.08
CA ALA A 192 22.41 8.12 15.84
C ALA A 192 22.39 8.77 17.23
N ASP A 193 21.21 9.21 17.69
CA ASP A 193 20.95 9.60 19.08
C ASP A 193 20.76 8.33 19.94
N PRO A 194 21.67 8.04 20.89
CA PRO A 194 21.58 6.85 21.74
C PRO A 194 20.31 6.80 22.60
N ARG A 195 19.68 7.95 22.90
CA ARG A 195 18.44 8.00 23.69
C ARG A 195 17.24 7.44 22.92
N LEU A 196 17.30 7.49 21.59
CA LEU A 196 16.23 7.08 20.67
C LEU A 196 16.58 5.79 19.92
N ASP A 197 17.78 5.23 20.11
CA ASP A 197 18.18 4.01 19.44
C ASP A 197 17.47 2.78 20.04
N MET A 198 16.46 2.28 19.33
CA MET A 198 15.71 1.09 19.77
C MET A 198 16.54 -0.19 19.79
N TYR A 199 17.77 -0.20 19.25
CA TYR A 199 18.70 -1.33 19.28
C TYR A 199 19.72 -1.23 20.43
N ALA A 200 19.62 -0.20 21.29
CA ALA A 200 20.46 -0.07 22.46
C ALA A 200 19.86 -0.84 23.67
N PRO A 201 20.63 -1.70 24.38
CA PRO A 201 20.14 -2.42 25.55
C PRO A 201 19.57 -1.51 26.65
N ALA A 202 20.11 -0.29 26.78
CA ALA A 202 19.64 0.71 27.73
C ALA A 202 18.16 1.13 27.49
N ASN A 203 17.68 0.99 26.25
CA ASN A 203 16.31 1.34 25.86
C ASN A 203 15.36 0.13 25.91
N GLY A 204 15.85 -1.07 26.24
CA GLY A 204 15.04 -2.29 26.31
C GLY A 204 15.27 -3.31 25.20
N TYR A 205 16.24 -3.05 24.32
CA TYR A 205 16.66 -4.00 23.28
C TYR A 205 17.22 -5.29 23.88
N ARG A 206 16.87 -6.40 23.24
CA ARG A 206 17.44 -7.73 23.46
C ARG A 206 17.65 -8.39 22.08
N PRO A 207 18.81 -9.02 21.82
CA PRO A 207 19.02 -9.80 20.60
C PRO A 207 17.94 -10.86 20.40
N MET A 208 17.45 -11.03 19.17
CA MET A 208 16.28 -11.89 18.91
C MET A 208 16.51 -13.35 19.31
N GLU A 209 17.75 -13.85 19.20
CA GLU A 209 18.17 -15.19 19.61
C GLU A 209 18.09 -15.40 21.13
N GLU A 210 18.17 -14.33 21.91
CA GLU A 210 18.03 -14.37 23.37
C GLU A 210 16.57 -14.18 23.82
N GLY A 211 15.69 -13.75 22.93
CA GLY A 211 14.27 -13.54 23.17
C GLY A 211 13.77 -12.15 22.74
N PRO A 212 12.47 -11.87 22.95
CA PRO A 212 11.89 -10.60 22.54
C PRO A 212 12.39 -9.44 23.42
N SER A 213 12.50 -8.26 22.81
CA SER A 213 12.77 -7.00 23.52
C SER A 213 11.59 -6.56 24.40
N ARG A 214 11.83 -5.64 25.33
CA ARG A 214 10.80 -5.01 26.16
C ARG A 214 11.08 -3.53 26.34
N TYR A 215 10.26 -2.68 25.73
CA TYR A 215 10.43 -1.24 25.79
C TYR A 215 9.54 -0.64 26.88
N SER A 216 10.05 0.35 27.63
CA SER A 216 9.25 1.04 28.64
C SER A 216 8.20 1.96 27.99
N ALA A 217 7.10 2.22 28.69
CA ALA A 217 6.05 3.12 28.20
C ALA A 217 6.59 4.54 27.92
N ASP A 218 7.47 5.04 28.78
CA ASP A 218 8.10 6.36 28.62
C ASP A 218 8.99 6.42 27.37
N PHE A 219 9.82 5.39 27.13
CA PHE A 219 10.62 5.30 25.91
C PHE A 219 9.74 5.26 24.67
N LEU A 220 8.69 4.43 24.65
CA LEU A 220 7.77 4.34 23.52
C LEU A 220 7.08 5.67 23.23
N ALA A 221 6.68 6.42 24.25
CA ALA A 221 6.08 7.75 24.09
C ALA A 221 7.06 8.75 23.46
N GLU A 222 8.30 8.83 23.98
CA GLU A 222 9.37 9.68 23.42
C GLU A 222 9.72 9.27 21.99
N TYR A 223 9.85 7.97 21.73
CA TYR A 223 10.17 7.38 20.44
C TYR A 223 9.13 7.73 19.37
N ARG A 224 7.83 7.52 19.64
CA ARG A 224 6.75 7.85 18.70
C ARG A 224 6.66 9.35 18.44
N ALA A 225 6.90 10.19 19.44
CA ALA A 225 6.97 11.64 19.26
C ALA A 225 8.14 12.04 18.33
N ALA A 226 9.30 11.40 18.52
CA ALA A 226 10.47 11.65 17.70
C ALA A 226 10.32 11.14 16.24
N GLN A 227 9.59 10.04 16.02
CA GLN A 227 9.24 9.58 14.66
C GLN A 227 8.41 10.62 13.90
N ARG A 228 7.37 11.15 14.56
CA ARG A 228 6.56 12.25 14.02
C ARG A 228 7.40 13.50 13.75
N ALA A 229 8.34 13.83 14.65
CA ALA A 229 9.22 14.97 14.47
C ALA A 229 10.16 14.80 13.25
N ARG A 230 10.72 13.59 13.03
CA ARG A 230 11.54 13.29 11.85
C ARG A 230 10.71 13.37 10.57
N CYS A 231 9.53 12.75 10.54
CA CYS A 231 8.60 12.86 9.40
C CYS A 231 8.28 14.33 9.07
N ALA A 232 7.99 15.15 10.08
CA ALA A 232 7.72 16.57 9.90
C ALA A 232 8.92 17.37 9.36
N ARG A 233 10.17 16.99 9.69
CA ARG A 233 11.38 17.61 9.09
C ARG A 233 11.47 17.29 7.60
N LEU A 234 11.30 16.02 7.22
CA LEU A 234 11.30 15.57 5.82
C LEU A 234 10.19 16.25 5.01
N ASP A 235 8.98 16.34 5.59
CA ASP A 235 7.86 17.04 4.98
C ASP A 235 8.15 18.51 4.71
N ARG A 236 8.71 19.24 5.68
CA ARG A 236 9.06 20.66 5.49
C ARG A 236 10.05 20.84 4.35
N GLN A 237 11.05 19.98 4.26
CA GLN A 237 12.02 20.01 3.17
C GLN A 237 11.36 19.76 1.82
N ALA A 238 10.52 18.74 1.73
CA ALA A 238 9.79 18.37 0.52
C ALA A 238 8.82 19.46 0.08
N LEU A 239 8.05 20.04 1.01
CA LEU A 239 7.10 21.12 0.75
C LEU A 239 7.82 22.37 0.23
N ALA A 240 8.87 22.82 0.91
CA ALA A 240 9.68 23.96 0.45
C ALA A 240 10.20 23.73 -0.98
N TRP A 241 10.57 22.49 -1.30
CA TRP A 241 11.03 22.16 -2.63
C TRP A 241 9.94 22.18 -3.70
N CYS A 242 8.74 21.71 -3.37
CA CYS A 242 7.56 21.75 -4.23
C CYS A 242 7.06 23.19 -4.45
N GLU A 243 7.02 24.00 -3.39
CA GLU A 243 6.61 25.41 -3.42
C GLU A 243 7.55 26.25 -4.28
N GLU A 244 8.87 26.08 -4.11
CA GLU A 244 9.86 26.75 -4.96
C GLU A 244 9.65 26.39 -6.43
N SER A 245 9.50 25.10 -6.74
CA SER A 245 9.26 24.64 -8.12
C SER A 245 7.95 25.20 -8.70
N ALA A 246 6.88 25.27 -7.89
CA ALA A 246 5.61 25.87 -8.28
C ALA A 246 5.74 27.38 -8.57
N TRP A 247 6.48 28.11 -7.74
CA TRP A 247 6.74 29.53 -7.95
C TRP A 247 7.50 29.78 -9.26
N PHE A 248 8.55 29.01 -9.53
CA PHE A 248 9.29 29.13 -10.79
C PHE A 248 8.47 28.70 -12.01
N ARG A 249 7.56 27.71 -11.88
CA ARG A 249 6.62 27.36 -12.97
C ARG A 249 5.67 28.50 -13.31
N ALA A 250 5.15 29.21 -12.30
CA ALA A 250 4.30 30.38 -12.53
C ALA A 250 5.07 31.46 -13.30
N ARG A 251 6.32 31.75 -12.91
CA ARG A 251 7.19 32.68 -13.63
C ARG A 251 7.56 32.23 -15.04
N LEU A 252 7.73 30.92 -15.27
CA LEU A 252 8.04 30.40 -16.60
C LEU A 252 6.89 30.61 -17.59
N GLY A 253 5.65 30.62 -17.10
CA GLY A 253 4.45 30.89 -17.89
C GLY A 253 4.15 32.38 -18.10
N ASP A 254 4.92 33.29 -17.49
CA ASP A 254 4.76 34.73 -17.64
C ASP A 254 5.29 35.20 -19.01
N ALA A 255 4.43 35.84 -19.79
CA ALA A 255 4.79 36.40 -21.10
C ALA A 255 5.84 37.53 -21.01
N GLY A 256 5.97 38.17 -19.84
CA GLY A 256 6.96 39.21 -19.57
C GLY A 256 8.34 38.70 -19.16
N LEU A 257 8.56 37.37 -19.10
CA LEU A 257 9.84 36.81 -18.69
C LEU A 257 10.96 37.18 -19.69
N ALA A 258 11.97 37.91 -19.19
CA ALA A 258 13.12 38.29 -19.99
C ALA A 258 13.83 37.06 -20.58
N PRO A 259 14.21 37.07 -21.88
CA PRO A 259 14.90 35.93 -22.50
C PRO A 259 16.16 35.46 -21.76
N ALA A 260 16.89 36.40 -21.16
CA ALA A 260 18.11 36.10 -20.38
C ALA A 260 17.83 35.27 -19.11
N ASP A 261 16.69 35.48 -18.44
CA ASP A 261 16.33 34.79 -17.20
C ASP A 261 15.67 33.43 -17.43
N ARG A 262 15.15 33.21 -18.64
CA ARG A 262 14.35 32.03 -18.98
C ARG A 262 15.07 30.73 -18.69
N GLY A 263 16.37 30.64 -18.97
CA GLY A 263 17.16 29.45 -18.69
C GLY A 263 17.26 29.11 -17.20
N PHE A 264 17.47 30.13 -16.35
CA PHE A 264 17.52 29.95 -14.90
C PHE A 264 16.15 29.55 -14.33
N VAL A 265 15.09 30.26 -14.73
CA VAL A 265 13.71 30.00 -14.30
C VAL A 265 13.25 28.61 -14.73
N ALA A 266 13.51 28.21 -15.98
CA ALA A 266 13.12 26.90 -16.49
C ALA A 266 13.78 25.75 -15.70
N ARG A 267 15.07 25.85 -15.39
CA ARG A 267 15.77 24.82 -14.59
C ARG A 267 15.14 24.66 -13.22
N ARG A 268 14.86 25.76 -12.50
CA ARG A 268 14.23 25.70 -11.18
C ARG A 268 12.75 25.26 -11.22
N ALA A 269 12.04 25.59 -12.29
CA ALA A 269 10.65 25.20 -12.51
C ALA A 269 10.49 23.68 -12.79
N LEU A 270 11.45 23.10 -13.52
CA LEU A 270 11.38 21.73 -14.01
C LEU A 270 12.18 20.73 -13.18
N GLN A 271 13.22 21.18 -12.48
CA GLN A 271 14.07 20.29 -11.69
C GLN A 271 13.27 19.63 -10.57
N ARG A 272 13.30 18.30 -10.56
CA ARG A 272 12.76 17.49 -9.46
C ARG A 272 13.87 17.19 -8.47
N ARG A 273 13.64 17.51 -7.21
CA ARG A 273 14.55 17.18 -6.11
C ARG A 273 14.09 15.90 -5.45
N TYR A 274 15.08 15.10 -5.04
CA TYR A 274 14.89 13.81 -4.42
C TYR A 274 15.40 13.85 -2.99
N LEU A 275 14.65 13.23 -2.10
CA LEU A 275 15.06 12.83 -0.76
C LEU A 275 15.78 11.48 -0.88
N LEU A 276 16.89 11.36 -0.17
CA LEU A 276 17.45 10.08 0.23
C LEU A 276 17.04 9.84 1.68
N ILE A 277 16.28 8.79 1.92
CA ILE A 277 15.68 8.53 3.23
C ILE A 277 16.26 7.22 3.76
N TYR A 278 16.88 7.30 4.93
CA TYR A 278 17.55 6.16 5.54
C TYR A 278 16.82 5.63 6.75
N ARG A 279 17.03 4.35 7.06
CA ARG A 279 16.58 3.70 8.30
C ARG A 279 15.07 3.83 8.49
N THR A 280 14.36 2.99 7.74
CA THR A 280 12.89 2.99 7.64
C THR A 280 12.28 1.63 7.99
N LEU A 281 12.95 0.87 8.87
CA LEU A 281 12.47 -0.42 9.40
C LEU A 281 12.66 -0.48 10.93
N ALA A 282 12.33 0.62 11.60
CA ALA A 282 12.58 0.82 13.03
C ALA A 282 11.25 0.98 13.79
N ASP A 283 10.44 -0.08 13.81
CA ASP A 283 9.24 -0.16 14.63
C ASP A 283 9.51 -1.05 15.87
N PRO A 284 9.38 -0.53 17.12
CA PRO A 284 9.49 -1.33 18.34
C PRO A 284 8.65 -2.61 18.36
N ARG A 285 7.52 -2.64 17.64
CA ARG A 285 6.66 -3.83 17.51
C ARG A 285 7.36 -5.00 16.82
N HIS A 286 8.37 -4.75 15.99
CA HIS A 286 9.18 -5.82 15.39
C HIS A 286 9.91 -6.66 16.43
N LEU A 287 10.28 -6.08 17.57
CA LEU A 287 11.12 -6.74 18.57
C LEU A 287 10.40 -7.01 19.89
N ASP A 288 9.41 -6.20 20.25
CA ASP A 288 8.60 -6.39 21.46
C ASP A 288 7.26 -7.03 21.11
N LEU A 289 7.15 -8.34 21.37
CA LEU A 289 5.94 -9.13 21.11
C LEU A 289 4.77 -8.81 22.04
N SER A 290 5.00 -8.06 23.12
CA SER A 290 3.91 -7.61 23.99
C SER A 290 3.15 -6.41 23.40
N LEU A 291 3.77 -5.68 22.47
CA LEU A 291 3.12 -4.66 21.66
C LEU A 291 2.34 -5.35 20.54
N ASP A 292 1.03 -5.16 20.46
CA ASP A 292 0.16 -5.86 19.51
C ASP A 292 0.35 -7.39 19.48
N PRO A 293 -0.08 -8.11 20.54
CA PRO A 293 0.05 -9.56 20.62
C PRO A 293 -0.64 -10.28 19.46
N SER A 294 0.08 -11.18 18.77
CA SER A 294 -0.43 -11.99 17.67
C SER A 294 0.41 -13.26 17.47
N GLU A 295 0.17 -14.01 16.40
CA GLU A 295 0.93 -15.23 16.05
C GLU A 295 2.27 -14.93 15.36
N ARG A 296 2.61 -13.64 15.22
CA ARG A 296 3.82 -13.17 14.55
C ARG A 296 5.08 -13.56 15.32
N ARG A 297 6.18 -13.69 14.58
CA ARG A 297 7.53 -13.79 15.15
C ARG A 297 8.18 -12.41 15.21
N PRO A 298 9.25 -12.23 16.00
CA PRO A 298 10.06 -11.01 15.92
C PRO A 298 10.62 -10.81 14.50
N GLY A 299 10.74 -9.55 14.10
CA GLY A 299 11.25 -9.13 12.81
C GLY A 299 10.22 -8.38 11.95
N SER A 300 10.56 -8.25 10.67
CA SER A 300 9.78 -7.60 9.62
C SER A 300 9.86 -8.42 8.34
N ILE A 301 8.87 -8.28 7.45
CA ILE A 301 8.83 -8.85 6.10
C ILE A 301 10.02 -8.42 5.24
N PHE A 302 10.68 -7.31 5.60
CA PHE A 302 11.86 -6.80 4.89
C PHE A 302 13.19 -7.25 5.47
N SER A 303 13.19 -7.77 6.71
CA SER A 303 14.39 -8.34 7.33
C SER A 303 14.57 -9.83 6.98
N PHE A 304 13.55 -10.48 6.42
CA PHE A 304 13.57 -11.90 6.02
C PHE A 304 14.06 -12.85 7.14
N GLY A 305 13.67 -12.56 8.39
CA GLY A 305 14.09 -13.31 9.58
C GLY A 305 15.54 -13.06 10.02
N ARG A 306 16.24 -12.09 9.42
CA ARG A 306 17.56 -11.62 9.86
C ARG A 306 17.43 -10.58 10.98
N ASP A 307 18.57 -10.25 11.59
CA ASP A 307 18.71 -9.17 12.58
C ASP A 307 18.06 -7.87 12.06
N PRO A 308 17.09 -7.29 12.81
CA PRO A 308 16.45 -6.03 12.46
C PRO A 308 17.40 -4.84 12.33
N VAL A 309 18.59 -4.86 12.95
CA VAL A 309 19.63 -3.86 12.70
C VAL A 309 20.10 -3.94 11.24
N VAL A 310 20.38 -5.16 10.74
CA VAL A 310 20.76 -5.38 9.33
C VAL A 310 19.63 -4.94 8.40
N GLY A 311 18.37 -5.23 8.79
CA GLY A 311 17.19 -4.73 8.11
C GLY A 311 17.23 -3.20 8.02
N ASN A 312 17.21 -2.49 9.14
CA ASN A 312 17.08 -1.04 9.17
C ASN A 312 18.26 -0.27 8.55
N TYR A 313 19.49 -0.79 8.66
CA TYR A 313 20.67 -0.14 8.07
C TYR A 313 20.91 -0.54 6.59
N GLY A 314 20.35 -1.65 6.12
CA GLY A 314 20.51 -2.12 4.75
C GLY A 314 19.23 -1.99 3.91
N GLU A 315 18.20 -2.72 4.32
CA GLU A 315 16.90 -2.79 3.68
C GLU A 315 16.02 -1.59 4.08
N GLY A 316 15.07 -1.20 3.23
CA GLY A 316 14.18 -0.08 3.57
C GLY A 316 13.25 0.31 2.44
N LEU A 317 12.23 1.06 2.80
CA LEU A 317 11.24 1.61 1.89
C LEU A 317 11.51 3.09 1.65
N ALA A 318 10.94 3.63 0.57
CA ALA A 318 11.02 5.05 0.26
C ALA A 318 12.46 5.61 0.20
N ARG A 319 13.45 4.76 -0.12
CA ARG A 319 14.88 5.13 -0.10
C ARG A 319 15.18 6.36 -0.94
N VAL A 320 14.65 6.39 -2.16
CA VAL A 320 14.83 7.48 -3.11
C VAL A 320 13.45 7.96 -3.52
N MET A 321 13.09 9.17 -3.11
CA MET A 321 11.76 9.74 -3.38
C MET A 321 11.89 11.14 -3.91
N SER A 322 11.20 11.46 -4.99
CA SER A 322 10.94 12.86 -5.32
C SER A 322 10.19 13.53 -4.16
N ALA A 323 10.37 14.84 -3.98
CA ALA A 323 9.67 15.62 -2.96
C ALA A 323 8.14 15.39 -2.98
N ARG A 324 7.56 15.39 -4.18
CA ARG A 324 6.12 15.18 -4.36
C ARG A 324 5.68 13.74 -4.10
N GLY A 325 6.51 12.76 -4.49
CA GLY A 325 6.24 11.34 -4.26
C GLY A 325 6.24 11.02 -2.77
N TRP A 326 7.18 11.59 -2.02
CA TRP A 326 7.20 11.52 -0.56
C TRP A 326 5.89 12.05 0.04
N LEU A 327 5.51 13.29 -0.27
CA LEU A 327 4.33 13.93 0.32
C LEU A 327 3.03 13.21 -0.02
N SER A 328 2.91 12.67 -1.23
CA SER A 328 1.70 11.95 -1.68
C SER A 328 1.62 10.53 -1.12
N THR A 329 2.74 9.80 -1.07
CA THR A 329 2.75 8.35 -0.80
C THR A 329 3.23 8.01 0.61
N TRP A 330 4.35 8.57 1.05
CA TRP A 330 5.15 8.06 2.17
C TRP A 330 5.17 8.96 3.41
N SER A 331 4.68 10.19 3.31
CA SER A 331 4.49 11.04 4.48
C SER A 331 3.27 10.59 5.27
N GLY A 332 3.46 10.09 6.48
CA GLY A 332 2.37 9.78 7.41
C GLY A 332 1.62 11.00 7.94
N LEU A 333 2.10 12.21 7.68
CA LEU A 333 1.42 13.45 8.09
C LEU A 333 0.70 14.15 6.93
N ARG A 334 1.01 13.79 5.67
CA ARG A 334 0.51 14.50 4.48
C ARG A 334 -0.20 13.62 3.45
N SER A 335 0.10 12.33 3.40
CA SER A 335 -0.46 11.44 2.38
C SER A 335 -1.99 11.40 2.45
N ASN A 336 -2.62 11.46 1.27
CA ASN A 336 -4.05 11.21 1.17
C ASN A 336 -4.39 9.70 1.13
N ALA A 337 -3.45 8.78 1.08
CA ALA A 337 -3.78 7.35 1.07
C ALA A 337 -3.79 6.75 2.49
N ALA A 338 -4.62 7.29 3.39
CA ALA A 338 -4.72 6.86 4.78
C ALA A 338 -6.11 6.27 5.09
N LEU A 339 -6.15 4.99 5.48
CA LEU A 339 -7.39 4.25 5.71
C LEU A 339 -8.29 4.89 6.78
N GLU A 340 -7.70 5.41 7.86
CA GLU A 340 -8.45 6.10 8.91
C GLU A 340 -9.22 7.33 8.38
N ARG A 341 -8.71 7.99 7.33
CA ARG A 341 -9.39 9.11 6.68
C ARG A 341 -10.39 8.65 5.61
N THR A 342 -10.06 7.62 4.85
CA THR A 342 -10.82 7.25 3.65
C THR A 342 -11.96 6.27 3.93
N LEU A 343 -11.75 5.30 4.83
CA LEU A 343 -12.73 4.25 5.15
C LEU A 343 -14.08 4.76 5.69
N PRO A 344 -14.17 5.88 6.44
CA PRO A 344 -15.46 6.42 6.85
C PRO A 344 -16.40 6.75 5.70
N ALA A 345 -15.87 7.08 4.51
CA ALA A 345 -16.65 7.36 3.31
C ALA A 345 -16.94 6.12 2.45
N VAL A 346 -16.35 4.96 2.79
CA VAL A 346 -16.55 3.72 2.05
C VAL A 346 -17.82 3.03 2.52
N THR A 347 -18.88 3.10 1.72
CA THR A 347 -20.22 2.56 2.08
C THR A 347 -20.56 1.23 1.41
N VAL A 348 -19.76 0.77 0.45
CA VAL A 348 -19.96 -0.52 -0.23
C VAL A 348 -19.70 -1.70 0.73
N PRO A 349 -20.33 -2.87 0.53
CA PRO A 349 -20.01 -4.07 1.30
C PRO A 349 -18.50 -4.28 1.46
N THR A 350 -18.04 -4.43 2.70
CA THR A 350 -16.61 -4.45 3.02
C THR A 350 -16.23 -5.67 3.87
N GLN A 351 -15.22 -6.44 3.43
CA GLN A 351 -14.62 -7.50 4.24
C GLN A 351 -13.20 -7.10 4.63
N VAL A 352 -12.84 -7.24 5.91
CA VAL A 352 -11.47 -7.07 6.42
C VAL A 352 -10.92 -8.41 6.87
N ILE A 353 -9.78 -8.81 6.33
CA ILE A 353 -9.11 -10.08 6.60
C ILE A 353 -7.71 -9.80 7.16
N CYS A 354 -7.50 -10.17 8.41
CA CYS A 354 -6.23 -10.03 9.12
C CYS A 354 -5.41 -11.32 9.04
N ALA A 355 -4.18 -11.26 8.53
CA ALA A 355 -3.22 -12.37 8.62
C ALA A 355 -2.58 -12.36 10.01
N MET A 356 -2.84 -13.39 10.83
CA MET A 356 -2.54 -13.32 12.27
C MET A 356 -1.04 -13.45 12.62
N ALA A 357 -0.21 -13.91 11.68
CA ALA A 357 1.23 -14.01 11.85
C ALA A 357 2.02 -13.00 11.00
N ASP A 358 1.33 -11.96 10.49
CA ASP A 358 1.94 -10.82 9.83
C ASP A 358 2.84 -10.04 10.80
N THR A 359 4.04 -9.68 10.34
CA THR A 359 5.06 -9.00 11.14
C THR A 359 4.99 -7.47 11.06
N ASP A 360 4.22 -6.96 10.10
CA ASP A 360 4.19 -5.54 9.72
C ASP A 360 2.79 -4.96 9.69
N ILE A 361 1.75 -5.80 9.56
CA ILE A 361 0.35 -5.40 9.69
C ILE A 361 -0.24 -6.04 10.93
N TYR A 362 -0.67 -5.23 11.89
CA TYR A 362 -1.05 -5.73 13.21
C TYR A 362 -2.56 -5.95 13.34
N PRO A 363 -3.03 -6.92 14.16
CA PRO A 363 -4.46 -7.14 14.38
C PRO A 363 -5.22 -5.91 14.86
N SER A 364 -4.59 -5.07 15.70
CA SER A 364 -5.21 -3.81 16.14
C SER A 364 -5.45 -2.82 14.98
N GLU A 365 -4.58 -2.79 13.98
CA GLU A 365 -4.71 -1.95 12.80
C GLU A 365 -5.81 -2.48 11.87
N CYS A 366 -5.89 -3.80 11.68
CA CYS A 366 -7.00 -4.42 10.95
C CYS A 366 -8.34 -4.14 11.65
N ARG A 367 -8.39 -4.22 12.99
CA ARG A 367 -9.59 -3.87 13.77
C ARG A 367 -9.96 -2.40 13.61
N ARG A 368 -8.99 -1.48 13.72
CA ARG A 368 -9.19 -0.05 13.47
C ARG A 368 -9.75 0.22 12.06
N ALA A 369 -9.21 -0.44 11.04
CA ALA A 369 -9.72 -0.33 9.68
C ALA A 369 -11.17 -0.82 9.57
N PHE A 370 -11.49 -1.99 10.15
CA PHE A 370 -12.85 -2.51 10.17
C PHE A 370 -13.83 -1.58 10.89
N GLU A 371 -13.45 -1.01 12.03
CA GLU A 371 -14.26 -0.09 12.80
C GLU A 371 -14.50 1.21 12.02
N ALA A 372 -13.45 1.76 11.39
CA ALA A 372 -13.51 2.99 10.60
C ALA A 372 -14.33 2.86 9.30
N ALA A 373 -14.50 1.65 8.75
CA ALA A 373 -15.28 1.44 7.52
C ALA A 373 -16.74 1.91 7.69
N GLY A 374 -17.17 2.81 6.81
CA GLY A 374 -18.53 3.37 6.77
C GLY A 374 -19.60 2.40 6.23
N ALA A 375 -19.18 1.21 5.78
CA ALA A 375 -20.06 0.18 5.28
C ALA A 375 -20.98 -0.35 6.38
N ARG A 376 -22.29 -0.40 6.09
CA ARG A 376 -23.27 -1.05 6.97
C ARG A 376 -23.14 -2.56 6.94
N ASP A 377 -22.93 -3.10 5.74
CA ASP A 377 -22.59 -4.50 5.53
C ASP A 377 -21.06 -4.65 5.59
N LYS A 378 -20.55 -5.04 6.76
CA LYS A 378 -19.12 -5.29 6.93
C LYS A 378 -18.83 -6.54 7.75
N THR A 379 -17.78 -7.26 7.37
CA THR A 379 -17.31 -8.47 8.05
C THR A 379 -15.83 -8.37 8.40
N TYR A 380 -15.46 -8.93 9.55
CA TYR A 380 -14.07 -9.06 9.99
C TYR A 380 -13.71 -10.54 10.11
N ALA A 381 -12.58 -10.94 9.57
CA ALA A 381 -12.08 -12.31 9.62
C ALA A 381 -10.59 -12.35 9.99
N GLU A 382 -10.21 -13.38 10.73
CA GLU A 382 -8.83 -13.66 11.12
C GLU A 382 -8.35 -14.91 10.38
N LEU A 383 -7.19 -14.81 9.73
CA LEU A 383 -6.53 -15.90 9.04
C LEU A 383 -5.33 -16.35 9.88
N ARG A 384 -5.56 -17.38 10.71
CA ARG A 384 -4.53 -18.00 11.55
C ARG A 384 -3.42 -18.65 10.72
N GLY A 385 -2.21 -18.65 11.25
CA GLY A 385 -1.03 -19.33 10.71
C GLY A 385 -0.54 -18.77 9.39
N ALA A 386 -0.82 -17.51 9.09
CA ALA A 386 -0.51 -16.87 7.82
C ALA A 386 0.37 -15.62 8.02
N ASP A 387 1.48 -15.54 7.28
CA ASP A 387 2.28 -14.30 7.18
C ASP A 387 1.63 -13.27 6.25
N HIS A 388 2.27 -12.13 6.05
CA HIS A 388 1.81 -11.05 5.17
C HIS A 388 1.50 -11.50 3.73
N TYR A 389 2.27 -12.46 3.20
CA TYR A 389 2.15 -12.99 1.84
C TYR A 389 1.34 -14.28 1.79
N LEU A 390 0.64 -14.58 2.89
CA LEU A 390 -0.17 -15.76 3.11
C LEU A 390 0.61 -17.07 2.92
N ASN A 391 1.89 -17.09 3.28
CA ASN A 391 2.61 -18.35 3.48
C ASN A 391 2.32 -18.90 4.87
N PRO A 392 2.39 -20.24 5.05
CA PRO A 392 2.32 -20.86 6.36
C PRO A 392 3.37 -20.27 7.31
N ALA A 393 2.92 -19.80 8.47
CA ALA A 393 3.77 -19.19 9.49
C ALA A 393 3.67 -19.94 10.83
N GLY A 394 4.81 -20.13 11.48
CA GLY A 394 4.87 -20.83 12.76
C GLY A 394 4.63 -22.35 12.67
N GLY A 395 4.73 -23.03 13.82
CA GLY A 395 4.49 -24.48 13.89
C GLY A 395 3.03 -24.89 13.74
N GLU A 396 2.09 -23.99 14.04
CA GLU A 396 0.67 -24.19 13.77
C GLU A 396 0.34 -23.98 12.28
N GLY A 397 0.78 -22.88 11.66
CA GLY A 397 0.54 -22.62 10.25
C GLY A 397 1.08 -23.74 9.35
N ALA A 398 2.24 -24.32 9.68
CA ALA A 398 2.81 -25.47 8.97
C ALA A 398 1.94 -26.75 8.98
N ARG A 399 0.96 -26.83 9.90
CA ARG A 399 0.01 -27.96 10.02
C ARG A 399 -1.35 -27.67 9.41
N LEU A 400 -1.64 -26.41 9.08
CA LEU A 400 -2.90 -26.00 8.46
C LEU A 400 -2.81 -26.13 6.94
N PRO A 401 -3.96 -26.25 6.23
CA PRO A 401 -4.00 -26.08 4.79
C PRO A 401 -3.41 -24.73 4.35
N ASP A 402 -2.95 -24.65 3.09
CA ASP A 402 -2.32 -23.44 2.53
C ASP A 402 -3.20 -22.21 2.84
N PRO A 403 -2.65 -21.15 3.49
CA PRO A 403 -3.44 -19.98 3.85
C PRO A 403 -4.11 -19.28 2.66
N ARG A 404 -3.55 -19.37 1.45
CA ARG A 404 -4.14 -18.82 0.22
C ARG A 404 -5.37 -19.60 -0.22
N ASP A 405 -5.40 -20.91 0.05
CA ASP A 405 -6.58 -21.74 -0.19
C ASP A 405 -7.65 -21.41 0.84
N ARG A 406 -7.28 -21.35 2.11
CA ARG A 406 -8.22 -21.02 3.20
C ARG A 406 -8.86 -19.64 3.04
N VAL A 407 -8.07 -18.61 2.74
CA VAL A 407 -8.63 -17.26 2.53
C VAL A 407 -9.60 -17.22 1.35
N ALA A 408 -9.34 -17.97 0.27
CA ALA A 408 -10.24 -18.04 -0.87
C ALA A 408 -11.51 -18.82 -0.52
N ASP A 409 -11.35 -20.06 -0.07
CA ASP A 409 -12.42 -21.05 0.04
C ASP A 409 -13.29 -20.83 1.29
N GLU A 410 -12.71 -20.35 2.39
CA GLU A 410 -13.41 -20.20 3.68
C GLU A 410 -13.88 -18.77 3.94
N LEU A 411 -13.21 -17.75 3.38
CA LEU A 411 -13.46 -16.35 3.72
C LEU A 411 -14.03 -15.53 2.56
N ILE A 412 -13.35 -15.50 1.40
CA ILE A 412 -13.72 -14.62 0.28
C ILE A 412 -14.87 -15.20 -0.54
N VAL A 413 -14.78 -16.45 -1.01
CA VAL A 413 -15.81 -17.07 -1.86
C VAL A 413 -17.16 -17.14 -1.14
N PRO A 414 -17.27 -17.55 0.13
CA PRO A 414 -18.53 -17.51 0.86
C PRO A 414 -19.10 -16.09 0.97
N TRP A 415 -18.24 -15.09 1.20
CA TRP A 415 -18.65 -13.69 1.30
C TRP A 415 -19.17 -13.14 -0.04
N LEU A 416 -18.52 -13.48 -1.15
CA LEU A 416 -18.97 -13.12 -2.50
C LEU A 416 -20.32 -13.77 -2.84
N ARG A 417 -20.49 -15.07 -2.58
CA ARG A 417 -21.72 -15.84 -2.90
C ARG A 417 -22.96 -15.34 -2.18
N GLN A 418 -22.79 -14.72 -1.02
CA GLN A 418 -23.90 -14.10 -0.28
C GLN A 418 -24.43 -12.83 -0.96
N ARG A 419 -23.65 -12.19 -1.85
CA ARG A 419 -23.91 -10.84 -2.37
C ARG A 419 -24.09 -10.79 -3.88
N TRP A 420 -23.30 -11.56 -4.62
CA TRP A 420 -23.28 -11.52 -6.07
C TRP A 420 -23.22 -12.93 -6.67
N ARG A 421 -23.83 -13.04 -7.86
CA ARG A 421 -23.76 -14.24 -8.68
C ARG A 421 -22.35 -14.38 -9.27
N THR A 422 -21.95 -15.62 -9.52
CA THR A 422 -20.75 -15.97 -10.29
C THR A 422 -20.92 -15.55 -11.72
#